data_AF-A0AA44LD95-F1
#
_entry.id   AF-A0AA44LD95-F1
#
_cell.length_a   1.000
_cell.length_b   1.000
_cell.length_c   1.000
_cell.angle_alpha   90.00
_cell.angle_beta   90.00
_cell.angle_gamma   90.00
#
_symmetry.space_group_name_H-M   'P 1'
#
loop_
_entity.id
_entity.type
_entity.pdbx_description
1 polymer ?
#
loop_
_entity_poly.entity_id
_entity_poly.type
_entity_poly.pdbx_seq_one_letter_code
_entity_poly.pdbx_strand_id
1 'polypeptide(L)'
;MKKIYIFQVMQDALMTLLLLVLMGFHLHGEIVHERAGIIFTLLIMLHLYLNRHRLWSLSPNIPLPMLVVNRIINAVTFVVILTAIVSGMMLSRHILLDQAFHNPASWVRKVHMTSVHWGMLILALHIGLHWKMLATFFCRVLNISSNSFFANVMMPGVFSLIALLGLYELLNQDYLDYLLIKVDFSFFDYDESALLFYLRYLAIIVLFSLMTRFSLWCLIFRKDKAASP
;
A
#
# COMPACT_ATOMS: atom_id res chain seq x y z
N MET A 1 17.18 17.90 3.68
CA MET A 1 16.37 17.47 2.51
C MET A 1 15.62 18.68 1.99
N LYS A 2 15.38 18.79 0.66
CA LYS A 2 14.47 19.85 0.16
C LYS A 2 13.09 19.67 0.81
N LYS A 3 12.45 20.76 1.23
CA LYS A 3 11.15 20.74 1.93
C LYS A 3 10.09 19.91 1.18
N ILE A 4 10.12 19.94 -0.15
CA ILE A 4 9.23 19.17 -1.02
C ILE A 4 9.27 17.65 -0.78
N TYR A 5 10.45 17.07 -0.47
CA TYR A 5 10.55 15.64 -0.22
C TYR A 5 9.95 15.24 1.13
N ILE A 6 10.09 16.09 2.15
CA ILE A 6 9.47 15.85 3.45
C ILE A 6 7.95 15.87 3.29
N PHE A 7 7.43 16.85 2.55
CA PHE A 7 6.01 16.95 2.24
C PHE A 7 5.49 15.71 1.48
N GLN A 8 6.20 15.24 0.45
CA GLN A 8 5.84 14.02 -0.27
C GLN A 8 5.75 12.80 0.65
N VAL A 9 6.74 12.60 1.53
CA VAL A 9 6.71 11.45 2.46
C VAL A 9 5.59 11.58 3.49
N MET A 10 5.33 12.78 4.01
CA MET A 10 4.20 13.01 4.92
C MET A 10 2.86 12.74 4.25
N GLN A 11 2.71 13.16 2.99
CA GLN A 11 1.53 12.87 2.19
C GLN A 11 1.34 11.36 1.97
N ASP A 12 2.42 10.63 1.63
CA ASP A 12 2.38 9.19 1.41
C ASP A 12 2.05 8.43 2.71
N ALA A 13 2.55 8.90 3.85
CA ALA A 13 2.19 8.37 5.17
C ALA A 13 0.70 8.61 5.49
N LEU A 14 0.19 9.81 5.22
CA LEU A 14 -1.22 10.13 5.39
C LEU A 14 -2.12 9.28 4.47
N MET A 15 -1.72 9.08 3.21
CA MET A 15 -2.41 8.17 2.29
C MET A 15 -2.46 6.75 2.83
N THR A 16 -1.35 6.24 3.37
CA THR A 16 -1.29 4.88 3.94
C THR A 16 -2.23 4.75 5.14
N LEU A 17 -2.30 5.76 6.01
CA LEU A 17 -3.23 5.78 7.14
C LEU A 17 -4.69 5.84 6.68
N LEU A 18 -5.00 6.68 5.70
CA LEU A 18 -6.35 6.76 5.12
C LEU A 18 -6.77 5.46 4.45
N LEU A 19 -5.85 4.76 3.79
CA LEU A 19 -6.14 3.45 3.21
C LEU A 19 -6.55 2.45 4.31
N LEU A 20 -5.88 2.44 5.45
CA LEU A 20 -6.28 1.58 6.58
C LEU A 20 -7.70 1.94 7.06
N VAL A 21 -8.00 3.22 7.23
CA VAL A 21 -9.35 3.68 7.57
C VAL A 21 -10.38 3.20 6.54
N LEU A 22 -10.05 3.26 5.24
CA LEU A 22 -10.90 2.78 4.16
C LEU A 22 -11.13 1.27 4.21
N MET A 23 -10.12 0.48 4.57
CA MET A 23 -10.30 -0.96 4.81
C MET A 23 -11.24 -1.25 5.98
N GLY A 24 -11.27 -0.37 6.99
CA GLY A 24 -12.16 -0.45 8.14
C GLY A 24 -13.60 0.04 7.90
N PHE A 25 -14.20 -0.28 6.75
CA PHE A 25 -15.57 0.14 6.40
C PHE A 25 -16.59 -0.19 7.50
N HIS A 26 -16.52 -1.41 8.05
CA HIS A 26 -17.41 -1.86 9.11
C HIS A 26 -17.25 -1.05 10.41
N LEU A 27 -16.04 -0.58 10.73
CA LEU A 27 -15.74 0.15 11.96
C LEU A 27 -16.24 1.60 11.94
N HIS A 28 -16.24 2.25 10.78
CA HIS A 28 -16.53 3.69 10.65
C HIS A 28 -17.87 4.02 9.97
N GLY A 29 -18.47 3.05 9.30
CA GLY A 29 -19.73 3.23 8.57
C GLY A 29 -19.58 3.95 7.23
N GLU A 30 -20.70 4.02 6.50
CA GLU A 30 -20.73 4.41 5.08
C GLU A 30 -20.27 5.85 4.85
N ILE A 31 -20.75 6.81 5.64
CA ILE A 31 -20.47 8.25 5.45
C ILE A 31 -18.98 8.56 5.64
N VAL A 32 -18.35 7.98 6.67
CA VAL A 32 -16.93 8.20 6.94
C VAL A 32 -16.08 7.58 5.84
N HIS A 33 -16.43 6.38 5.39
CA HIS A 33 -15.74 5.72 4.28
C HIS A 33 -15.82 6.54 2.97
N GLU A 34 -17.00 7.05 2.62
CA GLU A 34 -17.17 7.89 1.42
C GLU A 34 -16.34 9.18 1.50
N ARG A 35 -16.37 9.89 2.63
CA ARG A 35 -15.57 11.11 2.84
C ARG A 35 -14.07 10.83 2.80
N ALA A 36 -13.63 9.77 3.49
CA ALA A 36 -12.24 9.34 3.46
C ALA A 36 -11.80 8.98 2.04
N GLY A 37 -12.69 8.36 1.24
CA GLY A 37 -12.41 7.97 -0.14
C GLY A 37 -12.18 9.17 -1.05
N ILE A 38 -12.95 10.25 -0.88
CA ILE A 38 -12.75 11.50 -1.62
C ILE A 38 -11.40 12.13 -1.25
N ILE A 39 -11.10 12.24 0.05
CA ILE A 39 -9.83 12.80 0.52
C ILE A 39 -8.66 11.97 -0.02
N PHE A 40 -8.75 10.65 0.05
CA PHE A 40 -7.74 9.73 -0.47
C PHE A 40 -7.55 9.88 -1.98
N THR A 41 -8.64 10.03 -2.74
CA THR A 41 -8.59 10.28 -4.19
C THR A 41 -7.87 11.59 -4.53
N LEU A 42 -8.16 12.68 -3.80
CA LEU A 42 -7.48 13.97 -3.98
C LEU A 42 -5.99 13.87 -3.65
N LEU A 43 -5.63 13.14 -2.59
CA LEU A 43 -4.23 12.91 -2.23
C LEU A 43 -3.48 12.08 -3.28
N ILE A 44 -4.15 11.11 -3.92
CA ILE A 44 -3.58 10.35 -5.04
C ILE A 44 -3.33 11.25 -6.25
N MET A 45 -4.29 12.13 -6.59
CA MET A 45 -4.08 13.11 -7.68
C MET A 45 -2.88 14.02 -7.38
N LEU A 46 -2.77 14.50 -6.14
CA LEU A 46 -1.61 15.29 -5.70
C LEU A 46 -0.31 14.46 -5.76
N HIS A 47 -0.34 13.19 -5.35
CA HIS A 47 0.82 12.29 -5.40
C HIS A 47 1.32 12.12 -6.82
N LEU A 48 0.42 11.85 -7.78
CA LEU A 48 0.75 11.74 -9.20
C LEU A 48 1.32 13.06 -9.76
N TYR A 49 0.73 14.19 -9.39
CA TYR A 49 1.19 15.51 -9.82
C TYR A 49 2.61 15.82 -9.33
N LEU A 50 2.90 15.55 -8.06
CA LEU A 50 4.21 15.81 -7.46
C LEU A 50 5.29 14.83 -7.93
N ASN A 51 4.89 13.60 -8.27
CA ASN A 51 5.81 12.55 -8.72
C ASN A 51 5.88 12.41 -10.25
N ARG A 52 5.21 13.29 -11.02
CA ARG A 52 5.14 13.22 -12.49
C ARG A 52 6.50 13.09 -13.16
N HIS A 53 7.51 13.83 -12.69
CA HIS A 53 8.85 13.75 -13.27
C HIS A 53 9.47 12.35 -13.12
N ARG A 54 9.25 11.68 -11.99
CA ARG A 54 9.78 10.33 -11.72
C ARG A 54 9.05 9.27 -12.53
N LEU A 55 7.79 9.52 -12.92
CA LEU A 55 7.03 8.63 -13.80
C LEU A 55 7.64 8.57 -15.21
N TRP A 56 8.09 9.72 -15.72
CA TRP A 56 8.65 9.84 -17.08
C TRP A 56 10.17 9.63 -17.13
N SER A 57 10.89 9.95 -16.05
CA SER A 57 12.35 9.90 -16.00
C SER A 57 12.83 9.20 -14.73
N LEU A 58 13.34 7.98 -14.92
CA LEU A 58 14.08 7.23 -13.90
C LEU A 58 15.58 7.46 -14.09
N SER A 59 16.34 7.37 -13.00
CA SER A 59 17.79 7.62 -13.05
C SER A 59 18.47 6.67 -14.05
N PRO A 60 19.42 7.17 -14.88
CA PRO A 60 20.13 6.34 -15.85
C PRO A 60 20.97 5.22 -15.21
N ASN A 61 21.23 5.29 -13.90
CA ASN A 61 22.06 4.34 -13.17
C ASN A 61 21.27 3.15 -12.60
N ILE A 62 19.99 3.01 -12.94
CA ILE A 62 19.14 1.90 -12.44
C ILE A 62 19.26 0.71 -13.42
N PRO A 63 19.52 -0.52 -12.93
CA PRO A 63 19.57 -1.72 -13.77
C PRO A 63 18.28 -1.92 -14.59
N LEU A 64 18.39 -2.37 -15.84
CA LEU A 64 17.24 -2.62 -16.73
C LEU A 64 16.13 -3.48 -16.08
N PRO A 65 16.43 -4.59 -15.37
CA PRO A 65 15.40 -5.39 -14.71
C PRO A 65 14.62 -4.58 -13.66
N MET A 66 15.29 -3.70 -12.92
CA MET A 66 14.66 -2.85 -11.92
C MET A 66 13.77 -1.79 -12.56
N LEU A 67 14.12 -1.28 -13.74
CA LEU A 67 13.25 -0.36 -14.49
C LEU A 67 11.93 -1.05 -14.90
N VAL A 68 12.01 -2.29 -15.40
CA VAL A 68 10.84 -3.08 -15.80
C VAL A 68 9.93 -3.36 -14.59
N VAL A 69 10.51 -3.84 -13.48
CA VAL A 69 9.75 -4.13 -12.25
C VAL A 69 9.05 -2.88 -11.72
N ASN A 70 9.73 -1.74 -11.64
CA ASN A 70 9.11 -0.48 -11.20
C ASN A 70 7.95 -0.06 -12.11
N ARG A 71 8.13 -0.15 -13.44
CA ARG A 71 7.06 0.22 -14.39
C ARG A 71 5.84 -0.68 -14.27
N ILE A 72 6.04 -1.99 -14.16
CA ILE A 72 4.94 -2.96 -14.02
C ILE A 72 4.19 -2.71 -12.72
N ILE A 73 4.88 -2.64 -11.58
CA ILE A 73 4.21 -2.45 -10.28
C ILE A 73 3.49 -1.10 -10.23
N ASN A 74 4.08 -0.02 -10.76
CA ASN A 74 3.41 1.28 -10.81
C ASN A 74 2.18 1.27 -11.72
N ALA A 75 2.25 0.62 -12.89
CA ALA A 75 1.11 0.49 -13.79
C ALA A 75 -0.03 -0.32 -13.16
N VAL A 76 0.29 -1.46 -12.54
CA VAL A 76 -0.68 -2.32 -11.85
C VAL A 76 -1.29 -1.60 -10.65
N THR A 77 -0.48 -0.88 -9.86
CA THR A 77 -0.94 -0.05 -8.74
C THR A 77 -1.93 1.01 -9.22
N PHE A 78 -1.61 1.70 -10.32
CA PHE A 78 -2.48 2.71 -10.91
C PHE A 78 -3.83 2.12 -11.35
N VAL A 79 -3.80 1.00 -12.07
CA VAL A 79 -5.02 0.33 -12.54
C VAL A 79 -5.90 -0.09 -11.37
N VAL A 80 -5.34 -0.75 -10.35
CA VAL A 80 -6.13 -1.26 -9.22
C VAL A 80 -6.71 -0.13 -8.38
N ILE A 81 -5.95 0.93 -8.13
CA ILE A 81 -6.44 2.14 -7.44
C ILE A 81 -7.56 2.79 -8.26
N LEU A 82 -7.39 2.92 -9.58
CA LEU A 82 -8.39 3.52 -10.44
C LEU A 82 -9.68 2.69 -10.43
N THR A 83 -9.58 1.36 -10.50
CA THR A 83 -10.72 0.46 -10.36
C THR A 83 -11.41 0.63 -9.01
N ALA A 84 -10.66 0.74 -7.91
CA ALA A 84 -11.22 0.96 -6.57
C ALA A 84 -11.96 2.32 -6.47
N ILE A 85 -11.38 3.39 -7.02
CA ILE A 85 -12.00 4.72 -7.02
C ILE A 85 -13.28 4.73 -7.85
N VAL A 86 -13.24 4.26 -9.10
CA VAL A 86 -14.40 4.26 -9.99
C VAL A 86 -15.53 3.40 -9.42
N SER A 87 -15.22 2.17 -8.98
CA SER A 87 -16.22 1.30 -8.36
C SER A 87 -16.76 1.86 -7.04
N GLY A 88 -15.92 2.52 -6.23
CA GLY A 88 -16.34 3.17 -4.99
C GLY A 88 -17.27 4.37 -5.24
N MET A 89 -16.98 5.17 -6.27
CA MET A 89 -17.86 6.27 -6.71
C MET A 89 -19.22 5.75 -7.18
N MET A 90 -19.25 4.65 -7.96
CA MET A 90 -20.50 4.03 -8.41
C MET A 90 -21.35 3.47 -7.26
N LEU A 91 -20.71 3.03 -6.16
CA LEU A 91 -21.36 2.48 -4.97
C LEU A 91 -21.78 3.55 -3.94
N SER A 92 -21.35 4.80 -4.08
CA SER A 92 -21.61 5.88 -3.11
C SER A 92 -23.10 6.06 -2.88
N ARG A 93 -23.50 6.08 -1.60
CA ARG A 93 -24.90 6.15 -1.16
C ARG A 93 -25.25 7.48 -0.51
N HIS A 94 -24.29 8.38 -0.31
CA HIS A 94 -24.55 9.64 0.38
C HIS A 94 -24.08 10.85 -0.44
N ILE A 95 -22.87 10.79 -1.01
CA ILE A 95 -22.24 11.98 -1.61
C ILE A 95 -22.49 12.06 -3.12
N LEU A 96 -22.53 10.93 -3.82
CA LEU A 96 -22.64 10.86 -5.28
C LEU A 96 -23.91 10.16 -5.79
N LEU A 97 -24.99 10.23 -5.01
CA LEU A 97 -26.27 9.58 -5.34
C LEU A 97 -26.88 10.08 -6.66
N ASP A 98 -26.77 11.38 -6.93
CA ASP A 98 -27.46 12.04 -8.05
C ASP A 98 -26.67 11.99 -9.36
N GLN A 99 -25.51 11.33 -9.38
CA GLN A 99 -24.68 11.21 -10.58
C GLN A 99 -25.18 10.09 -11.48
N ALA A 100 -25.19 10.34 -12.80
CA ALA A 100 -25.63 9.39 -13.84
C ALA A 100 -24.88 8.04 -13.86
N PHE A 101 -23.76 7.93 -13.15
CA PHE A 101 -22.94 6.73 -13.04
C PHE A 101 -23.20 5.92 -11.76
N HIS A 102 -24.12 6.35 -10.89
CA HIS A 102 -24.49 5.59 -9.69
C HIS A 102 -25.05 4.22 -10.08
N ASN A 103 -24.44 3.15 -9.57
CA ASN A 103 -24.82 1.78 -9.89
C ASN A 103 -24.47 0.85 -8.72
N PRO A 104 -25.42 0.61 -7.80
CA PRO A 104 -25.20 -0.21 -6.61
C PRO A 104 -25.32 -1.72 -6.88
N ALA A 105 -25.08 -2.16 -8.13
CA ALA A 105 -25.19 -3.56 -8.49
C ALA A 105 -24.18 -4.45 -7.74
N SER A 106 -24.58 -5.69 -7.47
CA SER A 106 -23.77 -6.68 -6.73
C SER A 106 -22.40 -6.93 -7.36
N TRP A 107 -22.30 -6.89 -8.69
CA TRP A 107 -21.03 -7.06 -9.40
C TRP A 107 -20.07 -5.87 -9.18
N VAL A 108 -20.57 -4.63 -9.07
CA VAL A 108 -19.74 -3.45 -8.77
C VAL A 108 -19.16 -3.57 -7.36
N ARG A 109 -19.97 -4.05 -6.40
CA ARG A 109 -19.50 -4.36 -5.05
C ARG A 109 -18.39 -5.41 -5.04
N LYS A 110 -18.54 -6.50 -5.80
CA LYS A 110 -17.48 -7.53 -5.93
C LYS A 110 -16.20 -6.95 -6.52
N VAL A 111 -16.30 -6.15 -7.58
CA VAL A 111 -15.14 -5.49 -8.20
C VAL A 111 -14.47 -4.56 -7.21
N HIS A 112 -15.22 -3.73 -6.48
CA HIS A 112 -14.68 -2.83 -5.47
C HIS A 112 -13.93 -3.62 -4.39
N MET A 113 -14.58 -4.62 -3.78
CA MET A 113 -13.98 -5.45 -2.74
C MET A 113 -12.72 -6.17 -3.22
N THR A 114 -12.76 -6.78 -4.40
CA THR A 114 -11.60 -7.45 -5.00
C THR A 114 -10.46 -6.45 -5.24
N SER A 115 -10.78 -5.27 -5.77
CA SER A 115 -9.78 -4.23 -6.07
C SER A 115 -9.11 -3.68 -4.82
N VAL A 116 -9.82 -3.49 -3.69
CA VAL A 116 -9.20 -2.97 -2.47
C VAL A 116 -8.32 -4.02 -1.78
N HIS A 117 -8.70 -5.31 -1.79
CA HIS A 117 -7.91 -6.39 -1.19
C HIS A 117 -6.63 -6.68 -1.99
N TRP A 118 -6.75 -6.77 -3.32
CA TRP A 118 -5.57 -6.85 -4.20
C TRP A 118 -4.75 -5.57 -4.16
N GLY A 119 -5.42 -4.42 -4.10
CA GLY A 119 -4.80 -3.10 -4.03
C GLY A 119 -3.91 -2.95 -2.81
N MET A 120 -4.31 -3.49 -1.66
CA MET A 120 -3.48 -3.50 -0.47
C MET A 120 -2.19 -4.31 -0.67
N LEU A 121 -2.27 -5.50 -1.26
CA LEU A 121 -1.09 -6.31 -1.55
C LEU A 121 -0.17 -5.61 -2.54
N ILE A 122 -0.73 -5.12 -3.64
CA ILE A 122 0.04 -4.43 -4.69
C ILE A 122 0.68 -3.15 -4.14
N LEU A 123 -0.02 -2.40 -3.29
CA LEU A 123 0.54 -1.23 -2.62
C LEU A 123 1.66 -1.63 -1.65
N ALA A 124 1.52 -2.74 -0.93
CA ALA A 124 2.59 -3.27 -0.08
C ALA A 124 3.84 -3.62 -0.90
N LEU A 125 3.68 -4.18 -2.11
CA LEU A 125 4.79 -4.38 -3.05
C LEU A 125 5.40 -3.04 -3.47
N HIS A 126 4.56 -2.07 -3.84
CA HIS A 126 4.99 -0.72 -4.23
C HIS A 126 5.80 -0.02 -3.12
N ILE A 127 5.36 -0.10 -1.85
CA ILE A 127 6.11 0.40 -0.70
C ILE A 127 7.45 -0.33 -0.56
N GLY A 128 7.47 -1.64 -0.79
CA GLY A 128 8.69 -2.47 -0.77
C GLY A 128 9.75 -2.03 -1.77
N LEU A 129 9.36 -1.57 -2.97
CA LEU A 129 10.28 -0.97 -3.96
C LEU A 129 10.99 0.27 -3.40
N HIS A 130 10.28 1.04 -2.60
CA HIS A 130 10.76 2.30 -2.03
C HIS A 130 11.33 2.16 -0.60
N TRP A 131 11.49 0.93 -0.10
CA TRP A 131 11.93 0.69 1.29
C TRP A 131 13.24 1.37 1.67
N LYS A 132 14.22 1.46 0.76
CA LYS A 132 15.50 2.14 1.05
C LYS A 132 15.29 3.63 1.37
N MET A 133 14.37 4.28 0.66
CA MET A 133 13.99 5.66 0.92
C MET A 133 13.31 5.78 2.28
N LEU A 134 12.36 4.89 2.56
CA LEU A 134 11.61 4.86 3.81
C LEU A 134 12.53 4.64 5.03
N ALA A 135 13.44 3.68 4.95
CA ALA A 135 14.43 3.43 6.00
C ALA A 135 15.32 4.67 6.26
N THR A 136 15.77 5.33 5.18
CA THR A 136 16.56 6.57 5.31
C THR A 136 15.76 7.71 5.95
N PHE A 137 14.46 7.78 5.64
CA PHE A 137 13.55 8.74 6.24
C PHE A 137 13.37 8.46 7.75
N PHE A 138 13.11 7.21 8.14
CA PHE A 138 12.98 6.83 9.56
C PHE A 138 14.25 7.13 10.37
N CYS A 139 15.43 6.76 9.86
CA CYS A 139 16.69 7.09 10.53
C CYS A 139 16.83 8.61 10.77
N ARG A 140 16.42 9.44 9.81
CA ARG A 140 16.48 10.91 9.96
C ARG A 140 15.45 11.46 10.92
N VAL A 141 14.20 11.00 10.87
CA VAL A 141 13.13 11.46 11.76
C VAL A 141 13.43 11.10 13.20
N LEU A 142 13.95 9.89 13.44
CA LEU A 142 14.33 9.43 14.77
C LEU A 142 15.68 9.99 15.23
N ASN A 143 16.35 10.80 14.40
CA ASN A 143 17.70 11.32 14.64
C ASN A 143 18.75 10.23 14.95
N ILE A 144 18.61 9.08 14.29
CA ILE A 144 19.46 7.90 14.46
C ILE A 144 20.50 7.87 13.35
N SER A 145 21.77 7.65 13.73
CA SER A 145 22.82 7.42 12.75
C SER A 145 22.52 6.17 11.92
N SER A 146 22.59 6.30 10.59
CA SER A 146 22.39 5.19 9.65
C SER A 146 23.40 4.05 9.83
N ASN A 147 24.50 4.28 10.57
CA ASN A 147 25.52 3.28 10.88
C ASN A 147 25.39 2.68 12.30
N SER A 148 24.36 3.07 13.05
CA SER A 148 24.13 2.58 14.41
C SER A 148 23.64 1.12 14.42
N PHE A 149 23.93 0.41 15.52
CA PHE A 149 23.36 -0.91 15.81
C PHE A 149 21.83 -0.89 15.73
N PHE A 150 21.20 0.18 16.20
CA PHE A 150 19.75 0.33 16.16
C PHE A 150 19.20 0.33 14.72
N ALA A 151 19.83 1.07 13.81
CA ALA A 151 19.38 1.18 12.41
C ALA A 151 19.61 -0.10 11.61
N ASN A 152 20.73 -0.81 11.86
CA ASN A 152 21.14 -1.96 11.06
C ASN A 152 20.71 -3.32 11.63
N VAL A 153 20.40 -3.41 12.93
CA VAL A 153 20.04 -4.67 13.60
C VAL A 153 18.65 -4.60 14.22
N MET A 154 18.39 -3.63 15.11
CA MET A 154 17.12 -3.58 15.84
C MET A 154 15.92 -3.27 14.92
N MET A 155 16.00 -2.23 14.08
CA MET A 155 14.90 -1.89 13.17
C MET A 155 14.53 -3.05 12.22
N PRO A 156 15.48 -3.68 11.49
CA PRO A 156 15.18 -4.86 10.69
C PRO A 156 14.60 -6.01 11.51
N GLY A 157 15.08 -6.23 12.73
CA GLY A 157 14.54 -7.26 13.64
C GLY A 157 13.07 -7.03 13.99
N VAL A 158 12.71 -5.80 14.35
CA VAL A 158 11.32 -5.42 14.66
C VAL A 158 10.42 -5.59 13.43
N PHE A 159 10.83 -5.09 12.26
CA PHE A 159 10.05 -5.28 11.03
C PHE A 159 9.92 -6.75 10.63
N SER A 160 10.94 -7.58 10.88
CA SER A 160 10.88 -9.02 10.64
C SER A 160 9.89 -9.71 11.57
N LEU A 161 9.83 -9.34 12.85
CA LEU A 161 8.83 -9.85 13.79
C LEU A 161 7.41 -9.46 13.35
N ILE A 162 7.21 -8.21 12.95
CA ILE A 162 5.92 -7.73 12.42
C ILE A 162 5.53 -8.51 11.15
N ALA A 163 6.49 -8.80 10.27
CA ALA A 163 6.23 -9.61 9.08
C ALA A 163 5.85 -11.06 9.42
N LEU A 164 6.44 -11.67 10.45
CA LEU A 164 6.04 -13.00 10.92
C LEU A 164 4.60 -13.00 11.47
N LEU A 165 4.22 -11.95 12.20
CA LEU A 165 2.82 -11.76 12.62
C LEU A 165 1.91 -11.59 11.39
N GLY A 166 2.33 -10.81 10.39
CA GLY A 166 1.58 -10.65 9.14
C GLY A 166 1.41 -11.97 8.39
N LEU A 167 2.40 -12.87 8.44
CA LEU A 167 2.32 -14.19 7.83
C LEU A 167 1.34 -15.09 8.59
N TYR A 168 1.37 -15.04 9.92
CA TYR A 168 0.40 -15.76 10.76
C TYR A 168 -1.04 -15.31 10.45
N GLU A 169 -1.29 -14.01 10.39
CA GLU A 169 -2.61 -13.46 10.05
C GLU A 169 -3.05 -13.81 8.62
N LEU A 170 -2.14 -13.76 7.65
CA LEU A 170 -2.43 -14.11 6.26
C LEU A 170 -2.85 -15.58 6.10
N LEU A 171 -2.27 -16.48 6.89
CA LEU A 171 -2.53 -17.93 6.82
C LEU A 171 -3.73 -18.36 7.64
N ASN A 172 -4.00 -17.70 8.76
CA ASN A 172 -5.09 -18.07 9.67
C ASN A 172 -6.41 -17.38 9.35
N GLN A 173 -6.39 -16.34 8.53
CA GLN A 173 -7.61 -15.71 8.06
C GLN A 173 -7.95 -16.17 6.65
N ASP A 174 -9.26 -16.23 6.39
CA ASP A 174 -9.84 -16.38 5.06
C ASP A 174 -9.53 -15.18 4.12
N TYR A 175 -8.46 -14.41 4.38
CA TYR A 175 -7.96 -13.35 3.51
C TYR A 175 -7.68 -13.86 2.09
N LEU A 176 -7.24 -15.11 1.96
CA LEU A 176 -7.09 -15.78 0.67
C LEU A 176 -8.43 -15.94 -0.07
N ASP A 177 -9.53 -16.15 0.64
CA ASP A 177 -10.85 -16.30 0.02
C ASP A 177 -11.40 -14.95 -0.46
N TYR A 178 -11.06 -13.84 0.21
CA TYR A 178 -11.30 -12.48 -0.30
C TYR A 178 -10.49 -12.17 -1.57
N LEU A 179 -9.23 -12.64 -1.66
CA LEU A 179 -8.38 -12.46 -2.85
C LEU A 179 -8.88 -13.28 -4.05
N LEU A 180 -9.44 -14.46 -3.80
CA LEU A 180 -9.92 -15.40 -4.83
C LEU A 180 -11.38 -15.18 -5.23
N ILE A 181 -12.02 -14.08 -4.79
CA ILE A 181 -13.42 -13.74 -5.11
C ILE A 181 -14.39 -14.87 -4.70
N LYS A 182 -14.07 -15.60 -3.61
CA LYS A 182 -14.95 -16.65 -3.08
C LYS A 182 -16.00 -16.12 -2.13
N VAL A 183 -15.88 -14.86 -1.71
CA VAL A 183 -16.71 -14.25 -0.70
C VAL A 183 -17.60 -13.18 -1.35
N ASP A 184 -18.91 -13.39 -1.31
CA ASP A 184 -19.90 -12.43 -1.81
C ASP A 184 -20.13 -11.26 -0.84
N PHE A 185 -19.89 -11.48 0.46
CA PHE A 185 -20.08 -10.52 1.55
C PHE A 185 -18.98 -10.66 2.59
N SER A 186 -18.34 -9.56 2.96
CA SER A 186 -17.32 -9.55 4.01
C SER A 186 -17.95 -9.78 5.38
N PHE A 187 -17.69 -10.94 5.97
CA PHE A 187 -18.02 -11.24 7.36
C PHE A 187 -16.93 -10.65 8.24
N PHE A 188 -17.27 -9.54 8.89
CA PHE A 188 -16.41 -8.94 9.91
C PHE A 188 -16.73 -9.57 11.27
N ASP A 189 -15.70 -9.76 12.08
CA ASP A 189 -15.88 -10.03 13.49
C ASP A 189 -16.14 -8.68 14.19
N TYR A 190 -17.38 -8.46 14.61
CA TYR A 190 -17.81 -7.21 15.25
C TYR A 190 -17.29 -7.09 16.70
N ASP A 191 -16.80 -8.20 17.28
CA ASP A 191 -16.23 -8.24 18.63
C ASP A 191 -14.72 -7.97 18.64
N GLU A 192 -14.09 -7.91 17.46
CA GLU A 192 -12.67 -7.59 17.32
C GLU A 192 -12.38 -6.12 17.63
N SER A 193 -11.32 -5.87 18.43
CA SER A 193 -10.88 -4.50 18.67
C SER A 193 -10.38 -3.82 17.39
N ALA A 194 -10.80 -2.58 17.14
CA ALA A 194 -10.36 -1.79 15.97
C ALA A 194 -8.82 -1.69 15.85
N LEU A 195 -8.11 -1.66 16.99
CA LEU A 195 -6.66 -1.62 17.01
C LEU A 195 -6.05 -2.91 16.42
N LEU A 196 -6.55 -4.09 16.84
CA LEU A 196 -6.08 -5.37 16.32
C LEU A 196 -6.33 -5.50 14.83
N PHE A 197 -7.52 -5.08 14.38
CA PHE A 197 -7.88 -5.02 12.96
C PHE A 197 -6.86 -4.23 12.13
N TYR A 198 -6.47 -3.02 12.58
CA TYR A 198 -5.49 -2.22 11.84
C TYR A 198 -4.07 -2.75 11.93
N LEU A 199 -3.65 -3.25 13.10
CA LEU A 199 -2.33 -3.85 13.26
C LEU A 199 -2.13 -5.05 12.35
N ARG A 200 -3.18 -5.85 12.15
CA ARG A 200 -3.17 -6.97 11.22
C ARG A 200 -2.87 -6.52 9.78
N TYR A 201 -3.62 -5.55 9.26
CA TYR A 201 -3.38 -5.04 7.90
C TYR A 201 -2.01 -4.39 7.75
N LEU A 202 -1.55 -3.65 8.77
CA LEU A 202 -0.19 -3.12 8.81
C LEU A 202 0.86 -4.25 8.76
N ALA A 203 0.65 -5.34 9.49
CA ALA A 203 1.55 -6.48 9.50
C ALA A 203 1.64 -7.16 8.13
N ILE A 204 0.50 -7.32 7.44
CA ILE A 204 0.45 -7.83 6.07
C ILE A 204 1.20 -6.89 5.11
N ILE A 205 0.97 -5.57 5.20
CA ILE A 205 1.69 -4.59 4.37
C ILE A 205 3.20 -4.70 4.59
N VAL A 206 3.65 -4.77 5.84
CA VAL A 206 5.08 -4.92 6.18
C VAL A 206 5.65 -6.22 5.63
N LEU A 207 4.93 -7.35 5.75
CA LEU A 207 5.35 -8.64 5.20
C LEU A 207 5.64 -8.55 3.69
N PHE A 208 4.68 -8.08 2.90
CA PHE A 208 4.85 -7.99 1.44
C PHE A 208 5.87 -6.93 1.02
N SER A 209 5.99 -5.83 1.77
CA SER A 209 7.04 -4.83 1.57
C SER A 209 8.45 -5.42 1.78
N LEU A 210 8.67 -6.17 2.87
CA LEU A 210 9.96 -6.81 3.15
C LEU A 210 10.25 -7.92 2.14
N MET A 211 9.26 -8.73 1.79
CA MET A 211 9.41 -9.80 0.80
C MET A 211 9.82 -9.24 -0.57
N THR A 212 9.24 -8.11 -0.97
CA THR A 212 9.63 -7.40 -2.20
C THR A 212 11.06 -6.92 -2.13
N ARG A 213 11.44 -6.24 -1.04
CA ARG A 213 12.82 -5.78 -0.83
C ARG A 213 13.83 -6.93 -0.88
N PHE A 214 13.53 -8.03 -0.20
CA PHE A 214 14.40 -9.20 -0.16
C PHE A 214 14.54 -9.84 -1.55
N SER A 215 13.43 -10.00 -2.27
CA SER A 215 13.42 -10.51 -3.64
C SER A 215 14.23 -9.63 -4.59
N LEU A 216 14.07 -8.31 -4.54
CA LEU A 216 14.86 -7.37 -5.35
C LEU A 216 16.37 -7.47 -5.05
N TRP A 217 16.73 -7.60 -3.77
CA TRP A 217 18.13 -7.76 -3.37
C TRP A 217 18.72 -9.08 -3.90
N CYS A 218 18.01 -10.20 -3.73
CA CYS A 218 18.45 -11.52 -4.19
C CYS A 218 18.55 -11.63 -5.73
N LEU A 219 17.56 -11.10 -6.45
CA LEU A 219 17.42 -11.34 -7.89
C LEU A 219 18.15 -10.32 -8.76
N ILE A 220 18.24 -9.06 -8.32
CA ILE A 220 18.81 -7.97 -9.12
C ILE A 220 20.16 -7.57 -8.55
N PHE A 221 20.18 -7.01 -7.35
CA PHE A 221 21.40 -6.37 -6.83
C PHE A 221 22.51 -7.35 -6.45
N ARG A 222 22.18 -8.56 -5.99
CA ARG A 222 23.18 -9.60 -5.71
C ARG A 222 23.85 -10.11 -6.99
N LYS A 223 23.08 -10.24 -8.08
CA LYS A 223 23.61 -10.64 -9.39
C LYS A 223 24.46 -9.55 -10.02
N ASP A 224 24.03 -8.30 -9.95
CA ASP A 224 24.79 -7.15 -10.46
C ASP A 224 26.14 -6.99 -9.73
N LYS A 225 26.17 -7.18 -8.41
CA LYS A 225 27.42 -7.17 -7.62
C LYS A 225 28.35 -8.35 -7.92
N ALA A 226 27.80 -9.50 -8.30
CA ALA A 226 28.60 -10.66 -8.69
C ALA A 226 29.14 -10.53 -10.12
N ALA A 227 28.55 -9.67 -10.95
CA ALA A 227 28.91 -9.45 -12.34
C ALA A 227 29.85 -8.24 -12.55
N SER A 228 30.10 -7.41 -11.52
CA SER A 228 31.09 -6.32 -11.58
C SER A 228 32.51 -6.88 -11.37
N PRO A 229 33.46 -6.67 -12.32
CA PRO A 229 34.84 -7.15 -12.23
C PRO A 229 35.66 -6.46 -11.14
#